data_AF-A0A1B6GAX2-F1
#
_entry.id   AF-A0A1B6GAX2-F1
#
_cell.length_a   1.000
_cell.length_b   1.000
_cell.length_c   1.000
_cell.angle_alpha   90.00
_cell.angle_beta   90.00
_cell.angle_gamma   90.00
#
_symmetry.space_group_name_H-M   'P 1'
#
loop_
_entity.id
_entity.type
_entity.pdbx_description
1 polymer ?
#
loop_
_entity_poly.entity_id
_entity_poly.type
_entity_poly.pdbx_seq_one_letter_code
_entity_poly.pdbx_strand_id
1 'polypeptide(L)'
;DVDFEEAMEIAGYGKFSAFVILVSGLSLCVPMLSAMDVSYLLPTAQCDLELSSQRKGLLGSAYFIGIIAASHLSGFLADTLGRRYILVRGTSLNVIVYIFGSLAPNFWLFVLLKILSGVLCAPVLTAMMPLLGELVPRRRGP
;
A
#
# COMPACT_ATOMS: atom_id res chain seq x y z
N ASP A 1 -24.93 -27.42 -7.17
CA ASP A 1 -24.11 -26.20 -7.26
C ASP A 1 -22.89 -26.38 -6.38
N VAL A 2 -21.70 -26.23 -6.97
CA VAL A 2 -20.43 -26.36 -6.25
C VAL A 2 -20.09 -24.98 -5.67
N ASP A 3 -19.72 -24.92 -4.40
CA ASP A 3 -19.35 -23.65 -3.75
C ASP A 3 -18.06 -23.08 -4.39
N PHE A 4 -17.87 -21.76 -4.35
CA PHE A 4 -16.73 -21.10 -5.00
C PHE A 4 -15.38 -21.66 -4.52
N GLU A 5 -15.31 -21.99 -3.23
CA GLU A 5 -14.12 -22.54 -2.59
C GLU A 5 -13.82 -23.97 -3.09
N GLU A 6 -14.85 -24.80 -3.22
CA GLU A 6 -14.75 -26.18 -3.73
C GLU A 6 -14.40 -26.19 -5.24
N ALA A 7 -14.95 -25.26 -6.03
CA ALA A 7 -14.59 -25.08 -7.43
C ALA A 7 -13.12 -24.64 -7.61
N MET A 8 -12.60 -23.79 -6.71
CA MET A 8 -11.18 -23.40 -6.72
C MET A 8 -10.25 -24.55 -6.28
N GLU A 9 -10.65 -25.37 -5.31
CA GLU A 9 -9.87 -26.55 -4.92
C GLU A 9 -9.78 -27.59 -6.04
N ILE A 10 -10.88 -27.79 -6.79
CA ILE A 10 -10.91 -28.72 -7.93
C ILE A 10 -10.06 -28.19 -9.09
N ALA A 11 -10.07 -26.87 -9.34
CA ALA A 11 -9.29 -26.25 -10.41
C ALA A 11 -7.77 -26.27 -10.15
N GLY A 12 -7.34 -26.31 -8.88
CA GLY A 12 -5.94 -26.38 -8.48
C GLY A 12 -5.11 -25.15 -8.86
N TYR A 13 -3.78 -25.25 -8.68
CA TYR A 13 -2.84 -24.15 -8.97
C TYR A 13 -2.71 -23.91 -10.49
N GLY A 14 -3.36 -22.86 -10.98
CA GLY A 14 -3.37 -22.49 -12.40
C GLY A 14 -2.67 -21.17 -12.72
N LYS A 15 -2.79 -20.73 -13.98
CA LYS A 15 -2.27 -19.43 -14.47
C LYS A 15 -2.87 -18.24 -13.70
N PHE A 16 -4.11 -18.37 -13.23
CA PHE A 16 -4.78 -17.35 -12.42
C PHE A 16 -4.12 -17.18 -11.05
N SER A 17 -3.84 -18.27 -10.33
CA SER A 17 -3.14 -18.22 -9.04
C SER A 17 -1.74 -17.62 -9.18
N ALA A 18 -1.00 -17.99 -10.24
CA ALA A 18 0.30 -17.39 -10.54
C ALA A 18 0.20 -15.88 -10.83
N PHE A 19 -0.82 -15.43 -11.57
CA PHE A 19 -1.07 -14.02 -11.83
C PHE A 19 -1.40 -13.25 -10.55
N VAL A 20 -2.29 -13.78 -9.69
CA VAL A 20 -2.64 -13.16 -8.41
C VAL A 20 -1.42 -13.07 -7.49
N ILE A 21 -0.60 -14.12 -7.39
CA ILE A 21 0.66 -14.08 -6.62
C ILE A 21 1.58 -12.99 -7.13
N LEU A 22 1.73 -12.85 -8.45
CA LEU A 22 2.61 -11.84 -9.05
C LEU A 22 2.10 -10.43 -8.77
N VAL A 23 0.81 -10.16 -8.99
CA VAL A 23 0.19 -8.86 -8.68
C VAL A 23 0.29 -8.55 -7.19
N SER A 24 0.11 -9.55 -6.35
CA SER A 24 0.22 -9.39 -4.91
C SER A 24 1.63 -9.05 -4.46
N GLY A 25 2.63 -9.71 -5.02
CA GLY A 25 4.04 -9.39 -4.83
C GLY A 25 4.38 -7.97 -5.25
N LEU A 26 3.96 -7.54 -6.45
CA LEU A 26 4.18 -6.18 -6.94
C LEU A 26 3.54 -5.12 -6.04
N SER A 27 2.34 -5.39 -5.53
CA SER A 27 1.67 -4.43 -4.65
C SER A 27 2.39 -4.31 -3.30
N LEU A 28 2.96 -5.41 -2.78
CA LEU A 28 3.77 -5.38 -1.55
C LEU A 28 5.08 -4.61 -1.71
N CYS A 29 5.57 -4.42 -2.94
CA CYS A 29 6.70 -3.53 -3.20
C CYS A 29 6.33 -2.04 -2.99
N VAL A 30 5.06 -1.65 -3.16
CA VAL A 30 4.63 -0.24 -3.07
C VAL A 30 4.95 0.36 -1.70
N PRO A 31 4.59 -0.26 -0.55
CA PRO A 31 4.96 0.27 0.76
C PRO A 31 6.47 0.43 0.97
N MET A 32 7.28 -0.45 0.39
CA MET A 32 8.74 -0.39 0.52
C MET A 32 9.31 0.80 -0.25
N LEU A 33 8.83 1.01 -1.48
CA LEU A 33 9.20 2.16 -2.30
C LEU A 33 8.76 3.46 -1.63
N SER A 34 7.54 3.51 -1.10
CA SER A 34 7.02 4.67 -0.36
C SER A 34 7.78 5.00 0.93
N ALA A 35 8.38 4.00 1.58
CA ALA A 35 9.22 4.24 2.75
C ALA A 35 10.63 4.77 2.38
N MET A 36 11.15 4.38 1.21
CA MET A 36 12.51 4.74 0.77
C MET A 36 12.57 6.00 -0.09
N ASP A 37 11.45 6.42 -0.68
CA ASP A 37 11.39 7.55 -1.61
C ASP A 37 11.95 8.86 -1.02
N VAL A 38 11.73 9.14 0.27
CA VAL A 38 12.21 10.35 0.95
C VAL A 38 13.74 10.42 0.94
N SER A 39 14.44 9.29 1.05
CA SER A 39 15.90 9.23 0.99
C SER A 39 16.46 9.60 -0.39
N TYR A 40 15.73 9.28 -1.46
CA TYR A 40 16.12 9.65 -2.83
C TYR A 40 15.74 11.10 -3.16
N LEU A 41 14.62 11.59 -2.61
CA LEU A 41 14.12 12.94 -2.85
C LEU A 41 14.84 14.01 -2.02
N LEU A 42 15.33 13.65 -0.82
CA LEU A 42 15.99 14.57 0.12
C LEU A 42 17.10 15.45 -0.49
N PRO A 43 18.09 14.91 -1.25
CA PRO A 43 19.18 15.73 -1.76
C PRO A 43 18.71 16.83 -2.72
N THR A 44 17.71 16.55 -3.55
CA THR A 44 17.13 17.54 -4.47
C THR A 44 16.21 18.51 -3.73
N ALA A 45 15.34 17.98 -2.86
CA ALA A 45 14.38 18.76 -2.09
C ALA A 45 15.02 19.66 -1.03
N GLN A 46 16.26 19.38 -0.62
CA GLN A 46 16.96 20.18 0.39
C GLN A 46 17.24 21.60 -0.07
N CYS A 47 17.60 21.79 -1.35
CA CYS A 47 17.84 23.10 -1.93
C CYS A 47 16.53 23.86 -2.15
N ASP A 48 15.46 23.16 -2.53
CA ASP A 48 14.17 23.78 -2.87
C ASP A 48 13.32 24.14 -1.64
N LEU A 49 13.40 23.36 -0.56
CA LEU A 49 12.57 23.51 0.65
C LEU A 49 13.35 24.01 1.89
N GLU A 50 14.61 24.39 1.72
CA GLU A 50 15.52 24.87 2.79
C GLU A 50 15.43 23.99 4.06
N LEU A 51 15.67 22.70 3.90
CA LEU A 51 15.41 21.71 4.95
C LEU A 51 16.46 21.74 6.06
N SER A 52 16.05 22.10 7.28
CA SER A 52 16.81 21.85 8.50
C SER A 52 16.87 20.34 8.82
N SER A 53 17.85 19.92 9.64
CA SER A 53 17.99 18.52 10.06
C SER A 53 16.72 17.96 10.73
N GLN A 54 16.02 18.80 11.51
CA GLN A 54 14.76 18.43 12.16
C GLN A 54 13.64 18.19 11.14
N ARG A 55 13.53 19.05 10.12
CA ARG A 55 12.52 18.92 9.06
C ARG A 55 12.73 17.66 8.21
N LYS A 56 13.98 17.29 7.95
CA LYS A 56 14.33 16.03 7.27
C LYS A 56 13.85 14.81 8.08
N GLY A 57 14.11 14.81 9.38
CA GLY A 57 13.66 13.75 10.28
C GLY A 57 12.14 13.62 10.32
N LEU A 58 11.42 14.74 10.40
CA LEU A 58 9.96 14.75 10.35
C LEU A 58 9.42 14.21 9.02
N LEU A 59 10.01 14.61 7.91
CA LEU A 59 9.58 14.16 6.58
C LEU A 59 9.83 12.66 6.38
N GLY A 60 10.96 12.14 6.87
CA GLY A 60 11.26 10.71 6.83
C GLY A 60 10.35 9.85 7.70
N SER A 61 9.81 10.40 8.80
CA SER A 61 8.87 9.69 9.67
C SER A 61 7.40 9.87 9.30
N ALA A 62 7.04 10.90 8.52
CA ALA A 62 5.67 11.25 8.16
C ALA A 62 4.86 10.08 7.58
N TYR A 63 5.46 9.31 6.66
CA TYR A 63 4.82 8.13 6.07
C TYR A 63 4.45 7.07 7.12
N PHE A 64 5.38 6.78 8.05
CA PHE A 64 5.16 5.82 9.12
C PHE A 64 4.10 6.30 10.12
N ILE A 65 4.04 7.60 10.42
CA ILE A 65 2.98 8.18 11.26
C ILE A 65 1.61 7.88 10.63
N GLY A 66 1.46 8.06 9.31
CA GLY A 66 0.23 7.73 8.59
C GLY A 66 -0.15 6.26 8.68
N ILE A 67 0.82 5.36 8.47
CA ILE A 67 0.58 3.90 8.60
C ILE A 67 0.13 3.55 10.01
N ILE A 68 0.83 4.03 11.04
CA ILE A 68 0.52 3.71 12.44
C ILE A 68 -0.91 4.18 12.77
N ALA A 69 -1.24 5.42 12.41
CA ALA A 69 -2.57 5.99 12.64
C ALA A 69 -3.69 5.20 11.94
N ALA A 70 -3.42 4.68 10.74
CA ALA A 70 -4.42 3.96 9.94
C ALA A 70 -4.42 2.44 10.13
N SER A 71 -3.43 1.85 10.81
CA SER A 71 -3.20 0.40 10.88
C SER A 71 -4.42 -0.40 11.35
N HIS A 72 -5.02 0.00 12.48
CA HIS A 72 -6.22 -0.67 13.01
C HIS A 72 -7.45 -0.40 12.15
N LEU A 73 -7.58 0.83 11.66
CA LEU A 73 -8.73 1.24 10.85
C LEU A 73 -8.74 0.54 9.49
N SER A 74 -7.58 0.39 8.85
CA SER A 74 -7.47 -0.28 7.55
C SER A 74 -7.81 -1.76 7.66
N GLY A 75 -7.45 -2.44 8.76
CA GLY A 75 -7.85 -3.82 9.05
C GLY A 75 -9.37 -3.96 9.19
N PHE A 76 -9.97 -3.14 10.07
CA PHE A 76 -11.43 -3.16 10.28
C PHE A 76 -12.21 -2.85 8.99
N LEU A 77 -11.77 -1.84 8.24
CA LEU A 77 -12.35 -1.52 6.94
C LEU A 77 -12.22 -2.73 6.00
N ALA A 78 -11.03 -3.34 5.91
CA ALA A 78 -10.77 -4.47 5.00
C ALA A 78 -11.70 -5.66 5.26
N ASP A 79 -12.01 -5.92 6.53
CA ASP A 79 -12.89 -7.01 6.92
C ASP A 79 -14.38 -6.66 6.70
N THR A 80 -14.77 -5.38 6.74
CA THR A 80 -16.19 -4.95 6.63
C THR A 80 -16.64 -4.58 5.21
N LEU A 81 -15.81 -3.85 4.45
CA LEU A 81 -16.13 -3.43 3.08
C LEU A 81 -15.56 -4.37 2.01
N GLY A 82 -14.76 -5.36 2.43
CA GLY A 82 -14.09 -6.31 1.57
C GLY A 82 -12.65 -5.92 1.23
N ARG A 83 -11.74 -6.90 1.37
CA ARG A 83 -10.29 -6.74 1.23
C ARG A 83 -9.89 -6.17 -0.14
N ARG A 84 -10.41 -6.74 -1.23
CA ARG A 84 -10.11 -6.30 -2.60
C ARG A 84 -10.56 -4.86 -2.85
N TYR A 85 -11.74 -4.48 -2.34
CA TYR A 85 -12.31 -3.15 -2.55
C TYR A 85 -11.40 -2.07 -1.97
N ILE A 86 -10.98 -2.25 -0.72
CA ILE A 86 -10.14 -1.26 -0.03
C ILE A 86 -8.72 -1.25 -0.58
N LEU A 87 -8.16 -2.41 -0.94
CA LEU A 87 -6.82 -2.45 -1.51
C LEU A 87 -6.74 -1.67 -2.83
N VAL A 88 -7.70 -1.89 -3.73
CA VAL A 88 -7.74 -1.18 -5.03
C VAL A 88 -8.03 0.31 -4.83
N ARG A 89 -9.01 0.67 -4.00
CA ARG A 89 -9.35 2.08 -3.75
C ARG A 89 -8.23 2.83 -3.03
N GLY A 90 -7.64 2.25 -1.99
CA GLY A 90 -6.55 2.84 -1.23
C GLY A 90 -5.31 3.08 -2.10
N THR A 91 -4.88 2.08 -2.86
CA THR A 91 -3.74 2.23 -3.79
C THR A 91 -4.02 3.22 -4.91
N SER A 92 -5.23 3.25 -5.48
CA SER A 92 -5.61 4.22 -6.51
C SER A 92 -5.60 5.65 -5.98
N LEU A 93 -6.16 5.88 -4.78
CA LEU A 93 -6.11 7.19 -4.13
C LEU A 93 -4.67 7.59 -3.77
N ASN A 94 -3.83 6.63 -3.37
CA ASN A 94 -2.43 6.89 -3.08
C ASN A 94 -1.69 7.44 -4.31
N VAL A 95 -1.94 6.90 -5.51
CA VAL A 95 -1.36 7.43 -6.77
C VAL A 95 -1.74 8.91 -6.96
N ILE A 96 -3.00 9.27 -6.73
CA ILE A 96 -3.48 10.66 -6.84
C ILE A 96 -2.74 11.57 -5.84
N VAL A 97 -2.58 11.12 -4.59
CA VAL A 97 -1.83 11.84 -3.56
C VAL A 97 -0.36 12.03 -3.94
N TYR A 98 0.26 11.03 -4.57
CA TYR A 98 1.63 11.15 -5.09
C TYR A 98 1.75 12.18 -6.21
N ILE A 99 0.78 12.24 -7.13
CA ILE A 99 0.74 13.25 -8.19
C ILE A 99 0.65 14.65 -7.58
N PHE A 100 -0.25 14.86 -6.61
CA PHE A 100 -0.34 16.13 -5.88
C PHE A 100 0.93 16.44 -5.06
N GLY A 101 1.57 15.40 -4.50
CA GLY A 101 2.84 15.51 -3.78
C GLY A 101 3.97 16.01 -4.66
N SER A 102 4.02 15.59 -5.93
CA SER A 102 4.99 16.08 -6.91
C SER A 102 4.82 17.56 -7.26
N LEU A 103 3.63 18.13 -7.02
CA LEU A 103 3.31 19.53 -7.28
C LEU A 103 3.35 20.39 -6.00
N ALA A 104 3.68 19.81 -4.84
CA ALA A 104 3.60 20.49 -3.57
C ALA A 104 4.71 21.56 -3.44
N PRO A 105 4.37 22.87 -3.36
CA PRO A 105 5.38 23.93 -3.27
C PRO A 105 5.86 24.17 -1.83
N ASN A 106 5.16 23.60 -0.83
CA ASN A 106 5.36 23.90 0.58
C ASN A 106 5.74 22.64 1.37
N PHE A 107 6.70 22.77 2.29
CA PHE A 107 7.15 21.68 3.17
C PHE A 107 5.99 21.02 3.94
N TRP A 108 5.15 21.83 4.59
CA TRP A 108 4.03 21.31 5.40
C TRP A 108 2.98 20.58 4.57
N LEU A 109 2.70 21.07 3.35
CA LEU A 109 1.80 20.38 2.43
C LEU A 109 2.39 19.03 2.03
N PHE A 110 3.69 18.99 1.74
CA PHE A 110 4.37 17.74 1.40
C PHE A 110 4.35 16.72 2.55
N VAL A 111 4.55 17.19 3.80
CA VAL A 111 4.42 16.34 5.00
C VAL A 111 2.99 15.80 5.16
N LEU A 112 1.96 16.65 4.99
CA LEU A 112 0.57 16.21 5.07
C LEU A 112 0.22 15.17 4.01
N LEU A 113 0.66 15.38 2.77
CA LEU A 113 0.47 14.43 1.68
C LEU A 113 1.22 13.11 1.94
N LYS A 114 2.39 13.15 2.59
CA LYS A 114 3.11 11.94 3.02
C LYS A 114 2.38 11.16 4.10
N ILE A 115 1.83 11.84 5.10
CA ILE A 115 0.99 11.20 6.12
C ILE A 115 -0.23 10.55 5.45
N LEU A 116 -0.91 11.28 4.55
CA LEU A 116 -2.06 10.78 3.82
C LEU A 116 -1.70 9.56 2.94
N SER A 117 -0.54 9.60 2.28
CA SER A 117 -0.01 8.46 1.53
C SER A 117 0.19 7.24 2.43
N GLY A 118 0.75 7.42 3.64
CA GLY A 118 0.85 6.35 4.64
C GLY A 118 -0.50 5.76 5.05
N VAL A 119 -1.50 6.60 5.28
CA VAL A 119 -2.88 6.17 5.59
C VAL A 119 -3.48 5.33 4.47
N LEU A 120 -3.34 5.80 3.22
CA LEU A 120 -3.90 5.13 2.04
C LEU A 120 -3.15 3.84 1.65
N CYS A 121 -1.87 3.73 2.04
CA CYS A 121 -1.04 2.55 1.81
C CYS A 121 -1.23 1.47 2.88
N ALA A 122 -1.72 1.81 4.08
CA ALA A 122 -1.93 0.88 5.19
C ALA A 122 -2.73 -0.41 4.81
N PRO A 123 -3.77 -0.37 3.96
CA PRO A 123 -4.49 -1.59 3.56
C PRO A 123 -3.65 -2.60 2.77
N VAL A 124 -2.58 -2.16 2.09
CA VAL A 124 -1.69 -3.08 1.39
C VAL A 124 -0.98 -4.01 2.37
N LEU A 125 -0.67 -3.52 3.56
CA LEU A 125 -0.02 -4.31 4.61
C LEU A 125 -1.01 -5.22 5.35
N THR A 126 -2.25 -4.77 5.58
CA THR A 126 -3.23 -5.51 6.39
C THR A 126 -4.12 -6.45 5.58
N ALA A 127 -4.48 -6.10 4.34
CA ALA A 127 -5.45 -6.84 3.55
C ALA A 127 -4.83 -7.77 2.51
N MET A 128 -3.59 -7.52 2.07
CA MET A 128 -3.01 -8.24 0.93
C MET A 128 -2.67 -9.70 1.21
N MET A 129 -2.01 -9.98 2.34
CA MET A 129 -1.67 -11.37 2.70
C MET A 129 -2.91 -12.24 2.94
N PRO A 130 -3.94 -11.78 3.66
CA PRO A 130 -5.19 -12.52 3.77
C PRO A 130 -5.89 -12.72 2.42
N LEU A 131 -5.95 -11.69 1.57
CA LEU A 131 -6.53 -11.78 0.22
C LEU A 131 -5.80 -12.81 -0.65
N LEU A 132 -4.47 -12.89 -0.53
CA LEU A 132 -3.70 -13.91 -1.23
C LEU A 132 -4.04 -15.32 -0.74
N GLY A 133 -4.22 -15.51 0.56
CA GLY A 133 -4.65 -16.77 1.15
C GLY A 133 -6.06 -17.20 0.74
N GLU A 134 -6.97 -16.23 0.56
CA GLU A 134 -8.34 -16.46 0.06
C GLU A 134 -8.37 -16.84 -1.42
N LEU A 135 -7.43 -16.35 -2.24
CA LEU A 135 -7.43 -16.53 -3.70
C LEU A 135 -6.50 -17.64 -4.22
N VAL A 136 -5.56 -18.11 -3.40
CA VAL A 136 -4.61 -19.16 -3.78
C VAL A 136 -5.01 -20.48 -3.13
N PRO A 137 -5.38 -21.51 -3.93
CA PRO A 137 -5.80 -22.79 -3.39
C PRO A 137 -4.65 -23.48 -2.63
N ARG A 138 -4.99 -24.11 -1.51
CA ARG A 138 -4.03 -24.74 -0.58
C ARG A 138 -3.40 -26.02 -1.16
N ARG A 139 -4.09 -26.68 -2.09
CA ARG A 139 -3.58 -27.84 -2.84
C ARG A 139 -2.89 -27.39 -4.14
N ARG A 140 -1.61 -27.73 -4.28
CA ARG A 140 -1.00 -27.89 -5.61
C ARG A 140 -1.75 -29.04 -6.30
N GLY A 141 -2.26 -28.79 -7.51
CA GLY A 141 -2.90 -29.83 -8.32
C GLY A 141 -1.96 -31.04 -8.53
N PRO A 142 -2.52 -32.20 -8.92
CA PRO A 142 -1.76 -33.43 -9.11
C PRO A 142 -0.58 -33.29 -10.09
#